data_AF-A0A817HDV7-F1
#
_entry.id   AF-A0A817HDV7-F1
#
_cell.length_a   1.000
_cell.length_b   1.000
_cell.length_c   1.000
_cell.angle_alpha   90.00
_cell.angle_beta   90.00
_cell.angle_gamma   90.00
#
_symmetry.space_group_name_H-M   'P 1'
#
loop_
_entity.id
_entity.type
_entity.pdbx_description
1 polymer ?
#
loop_
_entity_poly.entity_id
_entity_poly.type
_entity_poly.pdbx_seq_one_letter_code
_entity_poly.pdbx_strand_id
1 'polypeptide(L)'
;MKIRRNKLSTYFQTTEVSDSATWSVNDDASDDDESSISVTSHDGVEDEQDSKFPTTRTDDTSDETDDVTIDDYLDPTSDTSHLALSTKIVKDSETTEDRVITETVLENLKKELETLKRARDDSREKAMLQLNSSEKRSHELEEELAQTLQRTEQLNDELKKLKKKEEKIKEIASTIQTIKYIKIEKNILYDFIIPKQELILDYLQRTKQLDNFFIDKIPKMTFKESDNTFALTLTGIQAHHEAFKDILKRILTLSNIKQRAVEFYQRHLRRITTSINKTLFQVQPNTKYWKQYSKFLYGLLKTESAQHWAKFKDVIGLKTLECSELFILGDSRSPWVEIRKATDSFMAENSLINGIEQMKRQALDKFIELNISVQRIKISIKPTKASINTLKHFIEKIKRILEEDHKYIGHELKNFRHVPHLLQRLMVYYCCFTIQLPLYESSIKLLKKIQENTVITISTSTGSGKEITTKVH
;
A
#
# COMPACT_ATOMS: atom_id res chain seq x y z
N MET A 1 39.65 41.00 2.83
CA MET A 1 39.88 39.66 3.44
C MET A 1 38.99 38.66 2.72
N LYS A 2 39.58 37.57 2.22
CA LYS A 2 39.02 36.68 1.18
C LYS A 2 37.82 35.86 1.68
N ILE A 3 36.67 36.02 1.04
CA ILE A 3 35.54 35.09 1.12
C ILE A 3 35.82 33.96 0.11
N ARG A 4 36.17 32.77 0.62
CA ARG A 4 36.31 31.55 -0.18
C ARG A 4 34.92 30.96 -0.43
N ARG A 5 34.47 31.07 -1.68
CA ARG A 5 33.53 30.14 -2.30
C ARG A 5 34.23 28.81 -2.47
N ASN A 6 33.65 27.71 -2.00
CA ASN A 6 33.95 26.39 -2.53
C ASN A 6 32.66 25.61 -2.77
N LYS A 7 32.60 25.11 -4.01
CA LYS A 7 31.59 24.28 -4.63
C LYS A 7 31.71 22.84 -4.12
N LEU A 8 30.59 22.18 -3.88
CA LEU A 8 30.42 20.72 -3.86
C LEU A 8 29.06 20.47 -4.55
N SER A 9 29.03 20.37 -5.89
CA SER A 9 29.29 19.17 -6.70
C SER A 9 28.23 18.08 -6.46
N THR A 10 27.14 18.21 -7.22
CA THR A 10 26.10 17.23 -7.50
C THR A 10 26.70 15.94 -8.08
N TYR A 11 26.51 14.81 -7.40
CA TYR A 11 26.68 13.48 -7.98
C TYR A 11 25.33 13.01 -8.54
N PHE A 12 25.17 13.13 -9.86
CA PHE A 12 24.24 12.33 -10.64
C PHE A 12 24.99 11.06 -11.04
N GLN A 13 24.58 9.90 -10.52
CA GLN A 13 25.04 8.61 -11.01
C GLN A 13 23.99 8.08 -11.99
N THR A 14 24.25 8.29 -13.27
CA THR A 14 23.69 7.54 -14.39
C THR A 14 24.21 6.12 -14.33
N THR A 15 23.34 5.15 -14.04
CA THR A 15 23.62 3.73 -14.28
C THR A 15 23.16 3.38 -15.68
N GLU A 16 24.14 3.20 -16.57
CA GLU A 16 23.97 2.61 -17.89
C GLU A 16 23.55 1.15 -17.75
N VAL A 17 22.51 0.79 -18.49
CA VAL A 17 22.02 -0.58 -18.67
C VAL A 17 22.91 -1.22 -19.74
N SER A 18 23.67 -2.25 -19.36
CA SER A 18 24.32 -3.15 -20.32
C SER A 18 23.51 -4.44 -20.45
N ASP A 19 23.01 -4.66 -21.67
CA ASP A 19 22.41 -5.90 -22.13
C ASP A 19 23.50 -6.93 -22.42
N SER A 20 23.57 -8.03 -21.65
CA SER A 20 23.94 -9.35 -22.16
C SER A 20 23.80 -10.42 -21.07
N ALA A 21 22.79 -11.29 -21.16
CA ALA A 21 22.95 -12.74 -20.96
C ALA A 21 21.62 -13.49 -21.19
N THR A 22 21.73 -14.42 -22.12
CA THR A 22 20.88 -15.56 -22.51
C THR A 22 20.04 -16.20 -21.39
N TRP A 23 18.76 -16.41 -21.66
CA TRP A 23 17.87 -17.27 -20.85
C TRP A 23 17.75 -18.65 -21.51
N SER A 24 18.19 -19.68 -20.79
CA SER A 24 17.86 -21.09 -21.01
C SER A 24 16.45 -21.33 -20.47
N VAL A 25 15.62 -21.93 -21.33
CA VAL A 25 14.27 -22.40 -21.01
C VAL A 25 14.41 -23.81 -20.46
N ASN A 26 13.96 -24.03 -19.23
CA ASN A 26 13.56 -25.37 -18.78
C ASN A 26 12.04 -25.43 -18.82
N ASP A 27 11.55 -26.23 -19.76
CA ASP A 27 10.21 -26.76 -19.79
C ASP A 27 10.08 -27.82 -18.69
N ASP A 28 9.01 -27.75 -17.90
CA ASP A 28 8.40 -28.94 -17.33
C ASP A 28 6.90 -28.68 -17.20
N ALA A 29 6.19 -29.25 -18.16
CA ALA A 29 4.76 -29.46 -18.13
C ALA A 29 4.50 -30.77 -17.40
N SER A 30 3.56 -30.76 -16.47
CA SER A 30 2.78 -31.96 -16.13
C SER A 30 1.31 -31.59 -16.21
N ASP A 31 0.65 -32.34 -17.08
CA ASP A 31 -0.78 -32.49 -17.25
C ASP A 31 -1.42 -32.94 -15.93
N ASP A 32 -2.71 -32.62 -15.75
CA ASP A 32 -3.73 -33.62 -15.41
C ASP A 32 -5.14 -32.99 -15.49
N ASP A 33 -5.79 -33.38 -16.58
CA ASP A 33 -7.16 -33.86 -16.75
C ASP A 33 -8.40 -33.12 -16.24
N GLU A 34 -9.32 -33.06 -17.20
CA GLU A 34 -10.71 -32.68 -17.16
C GLU A 34 -11.55 -33.62 -16.26
N SER A 35 -12.54 -33.04 -15.57
CA SER A 35 -13.87 -33.65 -15.56
C SER A 35 -14.96 -32.59 -15.45
N SER A 36 -15.73 -32.49 -16.53
CA SER A 36 -17.06 -31.93 -16.62
C SER A 36 -18.08 -32.79 -15.89
N ILE A 37 -19.16 -32.22 -15.32
CA ILE A 37 -20.57 -32.49 -15.70
C ILE A 37 -21.62 -31.87 -14.74
N SER A 38 -22.62 -31.28 -15.41
CA SER A 38 -24.06 -31.05 -15.12
C SER A 38 -24.58 -30.31 -13.87
N VAL A 39 -25.22 -29.20 -14.21
CA VAL A 39 -26.46 -28.64 -13.66
C VAL A 39 -27.58 -29.69 -13.52
N THR A 40 -28.29 -29.69 -12.38
CA THR A 40 -29.74 -29.93 -12.34
C THR A 40 -30.39 -29.09 -11.23
N SER A 41 -31.48 -28.45 -11.63
CA SER A 41 -32.40 -27.61 -10.87
C SER A 41 -33.51 -28.43 -10.23
N HIS A 42 -33.92 -28.09 -9.00
CA HIS A 42 -35.30 -28.34 -8.55
C HIS A 42 -35.78 -27.27 -7.57
N ASP A 43 -36.85 -26.59 -7.99
CA ASP A 43 -37.76 -25.74 -7.24
C ASP A 43 -38.64 -26.57 -6.28
N GLY A 44 -39.25 -25.91 -5.28
CA GLY A 44 -40.40 -26.46 -4.53
C GLY A 44 -40.39 -26.14 -3.03
N VAL A 45 -40.64 -24.91 -2.59
CA VAL A 45 -41.90 -24.30 -2.06
C VAL A 45 -42.46 -24.89 -0.73
N GLU A 46 -42.93 -23.97 0.13
CA GLU A 46 -43.92 -24.09 1.22
C GLU A 46 -43.44 -24.69 2.56
N ASP A 47 -43.83 -24.25 3.75
CA ASP A 47 -44.56 -23.07 4.23
C ASP A 47 -44.46 -23.01 5.77
N GLU A 48 -44.73 -21.81 6.29
CA GLU A 48 -45.49 -21.51 7.52
C GLU A 48 -45.11 -22.01 8.95
N GLN A 49 -44.97 -20.99 9.80
CA GLN A 49 -45.70 -20.74 11.06
C GLN A 49 -45.18 -21.24 12.43
N ASP A 50 -45.12 -20.21 13.29
CA ASP A 50 -45.60 -20.15 14.68
C ASP A 50 -44.85 -20.80 15.84
N SER A 51 -44.30 -19.88 16.65
CA SER A 51 -44.68 -19.61 18.05
C SER A 51 -44.68 -20.76 19.06
N LYS A 52 -43.89 -20.60 20.13
CA LYS A 52 -44.38 -20.48 21.53
C LYS A 52 -43.23 -20.58 22.53
N PHE A 53 -43.09 -19.55 23.36
CA PHE A 53 -42.68 -19.72 24.76
C PHE A 53 -43.87 -20.31 25.55
N PRO A 54 -43.61 -21.09 26.62
CA PRO A 54 -43.64 -20.55 28.00
C PRO A 54 -42.48 -21.08 28.89
N THR A 55 -41.91 -20.32 29.83
CA THR A 55 -42.25 -20.25 31.29
C THR A 55 -42.49 -21.63 31.94
N THR A 56 -41.89 -22.07 33.06
CA THR A 56 -41.64 -21.42 34.37
C THR A 56 -40.81 -22.37 35.28
N ARG A 57 -39.89 -21.81 36.09
CA ARG A 57 -39.75 -21.92 37.57
C ARG A 57 -39.56 -23.28 38.30
N THR A 58 -38.47 -23.40 39.07
CA THR A 58 -38.29 -23.68 40.53
C THR A 58 -36.85 -24.18 40.76
N ASP A 59 -35.99 -23.44 41.46
CA ASP A 59 -35.68 -23.49 42.91
C ASP A 59 -34.84 -24.70 43.37
N ASP A 60 -33.79 -24.33 44.10
CA ASP A 60 -33.08 -25.00 45.19
C ASP A 60 -31.99 -26.07 44.98
N THR A 61 -30.87 -25.77 45.65
CA THR A 61 -29.88 -26.66 46.31
C THR A 61 -29.04 -27.56 45.40
N SER A 62 -27.78 -27.89 45.67
CA SER A 62 -26.72 -27.55 46.64
C SER A 62 -25.52 -28.40 46.21
N ASP A 63 -24.31 -27.95 46.54
CA ASP A 63 -23.08 -28.73 46.77
C ASP A 63 -22.46 -29.62 45.69
N GLU A 64 -21.19 -29.31 45.46
CA GLU A 64 -20.01 -30.19 45.46
C GLU A 64 -20.17 -31.61 44.89
N THR A 65 -19.48 -31.91 43.80
CA THR A 65 -18.17 -32.60 43.85
C THR A 65 -17.69 -32.94 42.43
N ASP A 66 -16.37 -32.90 42.30
CA ASP A 66 -15.60 -33.36 41.16
C ASP A 66 -15.85 -34.85 40.86
N ASP A 67 -15.73 -35.19 39.58
CA ASP A 67 -14.89 -36.27 39.02
C ASP A 67 -15.60 -36.98 37.86
N VAL A 68 -15.14 -36.70 36.63
CA VAL A 68 -15.42 -37.54 35.46
C VAL A 68 -14.09 -37.78 34.76
N THR A 69 -13.55 -38.98 34.96
CA THR A 69 -12.64 -39.64 34.04
C THR A 69 -13.47 -40.33 32.95
N ILE A 70 -13.30 -39.91 31.70
CA ILE A 70 -12.64 -40.65 30.59
C ILE A 70 -13.46 -41.88 30.14
N ASP A 71 -14.08 -41.82 28.96
CA ASP A 71 -13.49 -42.47 27.77
C ASP A 71 -14.23 -42.19 26.44
N ASP A 72 -13.38 -42.06 25.43
CA ASP A 72 -13.48 -42.67 24.10
C ASP A 72 -14.01 -41.93 22.84
N TYR A 73 -13.03 -41.75 21.93
CA TYR A 73 -13.05 -41.89 20.47
C TYR A 73 -13.40 -40.69 19.58
N LEU A 74 -12.37 -39.91 19.18
CA LEU A 74 -11.65 -40.08 17.90
C LEU A 74 -10.82 -38.82 17.54
N ASP A 75 -9.50 -38.96 17.62
CA ASP A 75 -8.47 -38.22 16.86
C ASP A 75 -7.54 -39.34 16.30
N PRO A 76 -6.85 -39.22 15.13
CA PRO A 76 -5.82 -38.20 14.92
C PRO A 76 -5.62 -37.64 13.48
N THR A 77 -5.23 -36.36 13.43
CA THR A 77 -4.12 -35.76 12.60
C THR A 77 -4.32 -35.52 11.08
N SER A 78 -3.76 -34.50 10.42
CA SER A 78 -2.83 -33.40 10.76
C SER A 78 -2.92 -32.23 9.76
N ASP A 79 -2.31 -31.10 10.15
CA ASP A 79 -1.68 -30.07 9.32
C ASP A 79 -2.49 -28.84 8.85
N THR A 80 -2.74 -27.93 9.80
CA THR A 80 -2.40 -26.51 9.56
C THR A 80 -1.53 -26.00 10.70
N SER A 81 -0.28 -25.76 10.38
CA SER A 81 0.78 -25.31 11.25
C SER A 81 0.52 -23.94 11.87
N HIS A 82 0.61 -23.91 13.20
CA HIS A 82 1.08 -22.85 14.08
C HIS A 82 1.30 -21.44 13.48
N LEU A 83 0.39 -20.51 13.77
CA LEU A 83 0.71 -19.11 14.02
C LEU A 83 0.50 -18.79 15.49
N ALA A 84 1.29 -19.48 16.33
CA ALA A 84 1.50 -19.04 17.70
C ALA A 84 2.23 -17.69 17.65
N LEU A 85 1.54 -16.61 18.04
CA LEU A 85 2.14 -15.33 18.39
C LEU A 85 3.03 -15.51 19.62
N SER A 86 4.20 -16.13 19.42
CA SER A 86 5.26 -16.16 20.41
C SER A 86 6.05 -14.86 20.31
N THR A 87 5.46 -13.77 20.80
CA THR A 87 6.23 -12.60 21.23
C THR A 87 7.12 -13.05 22.38
N LYS A 88 8.44 -13.06 22.19
CA LYS A 88 9.39 -13.22 23.29
C LYS A 88 9.28 -11.95 24.14
N ILE A 89 8.48 -12.01 25.20
CA ILE A 89 8.42 -10.98 26.23
C ILE A 89 9.60 -11.26 27.15
N VAL A 90 10.64 -10.45 27.04
CA VAL A 90 11.70 -10.45 28.04
C VAL A 90 11.29 -9.40 29.07
N LYS A 91 10.91 -9.86 30.27
CA LYS A 91 10.82 -9.00 31.44
C LYS A 91 12.24 -8.78 31.94
N ASP A 92 12.86 -7.68 31.54
CA ASP A 92 14.09 -7.25 32.19
C ASP A 92 13.68 -6.62 33.52
N SER A 93 13.89 -7.35 34.63
CA SER A 93 13.71 -6.81 35.97
C SER A 93 14.88 -5.87 36.29
N GLU A 94 14.55 -4.61 36.59
CA GLU A 94 15.41 -3.51 37.00
C GLU A 94 16.47 -3.08 35.97
N THR A 95 16.08 -2.16 35.08
CA THR A 95 17.07 -1.39 34.30
C THR A 95 17.54 -0.17 35.11
N THR A 96 18.79 0.25 34.90
CA THR A 96 19.39 1.43 35.56
C THR A 96 18.57 2.72 35.36
N GLU A 97 17.80 2.84 34.28
CA GLU A 97 16.90 3.97 34.05
C GLU A 97 15.67 3.97 34.98
N ASP A 98 15.12 2.80 35.32
CA ASP A 98 13.97 2.66 36.24
C ASP A 98 14.33 3.14 37.65
N ARG A 99 15.56 2.83 38.11
CA ARG A 99 16.12 3.31 39.37
C ARG A 99 16.39 4.82 39.33
N VAL A 100 16.91 5.36 38.23
CA VAL A 100 17.23 6.80 38.13
C VAL A 100 15.98 7.68 38.14
N ILE A 101 14.90 7.26 37.46
CA ILE A 101 13.64 8.04 37.43
C ILE A 101 12.97 8.02 38.82
N THR A 102 12.98 6.87 39.50
CA THR A 102 12.39 6.72 40.84
C THR A 102 13.25 7.40 41.92
N GLU A 103 14.58 7.29 41.84
CA GLU A 103 15.53 7.96 42.75
C GLU A 103 15.45 9.48 42.63
N THR A 104 15.41 10.06 41.43
CA THR A 104 15.31 11.52 41.28
C THR A 104 14.00 12.11 41.82
N VAL A 105 12.88 11.38 41.73
CA VAL A 105 11.60 11.80 42.36
C VAL A 105 11.68 11.70 43.87
N LEU A 106 12.19 10.57 44.38
CA LEU A 106 12.33 10.33 45.81
C LEU A 106 13.33 11.30 46.47
N GLU A 107 14.41 11.66 45.80
CA GLU A 107 15.42 12.58 46.30
C GLU A 107 14.87 14.01 46.44
N ASN A 108 14.08 14.48 45.48
CA ASN A 108 13.45 15.80 45.53
C ASN A 108 12.39 15.87 46.63
N LEU A 109 11.55 14.84 46.76
CA LEU A 109 10.56 14.76 47.85
C LEU A 109 11.21 14.61 49.23
N LYS A 110 12.31 13.86 49.34
CA LYS A 110 13.09 13.76 50.59
C LYS A 110 13.67 15.11 50.99
N LYS A 111 14.25 15.86 50.06
CA LYS A 111 14.76 17.22 50.32
C LYS A 111 13.67 18.16 50.81
N GLU A 112 12.49 18.11 50.18
CA GLU A 112 11.34 18.92 50.59
C GLU A 112 10.78 18.50 51.96
N LEU A 113 10.77 17.20 52.25
CA LEU A 113 10.38 16.67 53.56
C LEU A 113 11.40 17.08 54.64
N GLU A 114 12.69 17.09 54.31
CA GLU A 114 13.77 17.46 55.23
C GLU A 114 13.79 18.97 55.52
N THR A 115 13.54 19.83 54.54
CA THR A 115 13.40 21.28 54.75
C THR A 115 12.20 21.62 55.62
N LEU A 116 11.04 20.97 55.40
CA LEU A 116 9.86 21.15 56.23
C LEU A 116 10.04 20.58 57.65
N LYS A 117 10.76 19.47 57.81
CA LYS A 117 11.08 18.89 59.12
C LYS A 117 12.00 19.82 59.92
N ARG A 118 13.02 20.42 59.28
CA ARG A 118 13.88 21.43 59.90
C ARG A 118 13.09 22.69 60.26
N ALA A 119 12.24 23.20 59.37
CA ALA A 119 11.39 24.36 59.66
C ALA A 119 10.43 24.12 60.84
N ARG A 120 9.90 22.89 60.97
CA ARG A 120 9.10 22.47 62.14
C ARG A 120 9.94 22.45 63.42
N ASP A 121 11.13 21.85 63.36
CA ASP A 121 12.01 21.72 64.53
C ASP A 121 12.50 23.09 65.02
N ASP A 122 12.88 23.98 64.10
CA ASP A 122 13.23 25.37 64.41
C ASP A 122 12.05 26.15 65.00
N SER A 123 10.83 25.96 64.48
CA SER A 123 9.62 26.59 65.02
C SER A 123 9.27 26.07 66.41
N ARG A 124 9.50 24.78 66.67
CA ARG A 124 9.30 24.15 67.98
C ARG A 124 10.34 24.62 68.99
N GLU A 125 11.60 24.75 68.57
CA GLU A 125 12.68 25.26 69.41
C GLU A 125 12.45 26.73 69.79
N LYS A 126 12.00 27.58 68.85
CA LYS A 126 11.58 28.96 69.12
C LYS A 126 10.44 29.04 70.14
N ALA A 127 9.43 28.19 70.02
CA ALA A 127 8.34 28.12 70.98
C ALA A 127 8.82 27.72 72.39
N MET A 128 9.80 26.81 72.50
CA MET A 128 10.39 26.44 73.80
C MET A 128 11.30 27.54 74.38
N LEU A 129 12.02 28.28 73.55
CA LEU A 129 12.87 29.38 74.00
C LEU A 129 12.06 30.58 74.51
N GLN A 130 10.91 30.87 73.89
CA GLN A 130 9.97 31.90 74.36
C GLN A 130 9.35 31.57 75.73
N LEU A 131 9.31 30.29 76.10
CA LEU A 131 8.78 29.79 77.38
C LEU A 131 9.70 30.09 78.58
N ASN A 132 10.98 30.44 78.34
CA ASN A 132 12.01 30.57 79.38
C ASN A 132 12.40 32.04 79.73
N SER A 133 11.71 33.07 79.23
CA SER A 133 12.06 34.48 79.49
C SER A 133 10.91 35.33 80.10
N SER A 134 11.13 35.76 81.35
CA SER A 134 10.37 36.64 82.30
C SER A 134 8.96 37.23 82.01
N GLU A 135 8.15 37.24 83.08
CA GLU A 135 6.71 37.53 83.29
C GLU A 135 6.10 38.92 82.93
N LYS A 136 6.70 39.77 82.08
CA LYS A 136 6.03 41.04 81.65
C LYS A 136 5.64 41.13 80.18
N ARG A 137 5.83 40.05 79.42
CA ARG A 137 5.32 39.89 78.05
C ARG A 137 4.28 38.77 77.94
N SER A 138 3.66 38.33 79.05
CA SER A 138 2.86 37.08 79.06
C SER A 138 1.73 37.06 78.03
N HIS A 139 0.98 38.15 77.84
CA HIS A 139 -0.15 38.14 76.90
C HIS A 139 0.29 38.21 75.42
N GLU A 140 1.33 38.99 75.10
CA GLU A 140 1.91 39.02 73.74
C GLU A 140 2.62 37.70 73.41
N LEU A 141 3.30 37.10 74.41
CA LEU A 141 3.93 35.79 74.31
C LEU A 141 2.90 34.66 74.22
N GLU A 142 1.78 34.73 74.93
CA GLU A 142 0.69 33.75 74.84
C GLU A 142 0.01 33.78 73.48
N GLU A 143 -0.17 34.97 72.90
CA GLU A 143 -0.72 35.12 71.55
C GLU A 143 0.28 34.66 70.47
N GLU A 144 1.56 34.99 70.60
CA GLU A 144 2.63 34.50 69.72
C GLU A 144 2.83 32.98 69.85
N LEU A 145 2.67 32.44 71.06
CA LEU A 145 2.72 31.01 71.35
C LEU A 145 1.50 30.27 70.79
N ALA A 146 0.30 30.86 70.87
CA ALA A 146 -0.90 30.32 70.23
C ALA A 146 -0.77 30.32 68.70
N GLN A 147 -0.24 31.39 68.10
CA GLN A 147 0.01 31.47 66.67
C GLN A 147 1.09 30.48 66.20
N THR A 148 2.18 30.32 66.96
CA THR A 148 3.23 29.34 66.65
C THR A 148 2.73 27.91 66.82
N LEU A 149 1.93 27.61 67.86
CA LEU A 149 1.28 26.30 68.01
C LEU A 149 0.33 26.00 66.85
N GLN A 150 -0.53 26.95 66.47
CA GLN A 150 -1.42 26.80 65.32
C GLN A 150 -0.62 26.56 64.02
N ARG A 151 0.50 27.26 63.84
CA ARG A 151 1.41 27.04 62.71
C ARG A 151 2.07 25.66 62.76
N THR A 152 2.45 25.16 63.94
CA THR A 152 2.99 23.80 64.09
C THR A 152 1.95 22.71 63.83
N GLU A 153 0.68 22.95 64.16
CA GLU A 153 -0.43 22.05 63.82
C GLU A 153 -0.66 22.02 62.31
N GLN A 154 -0.70 23.19 61.66
CA GLN A 154 -0.81 23.31 60.20
C GLN A 154 0.35 22.58 59.49
N LEU A 155 1.59 22.80 59.94
CA LEU A 155 2.77 22.11 59.41
C LEU A 155 2.72 20.60 59.66
N ASN A 156 2.22 20.14 60.81
CA ASN A 156 2.03 18.71 61.09
C ASN A 156 0.99 18.07 60.16
N ASP A 157 -0.10 18.77 59.87
CA ASP A 157 -1.12 18.30 58.94
C ASP A 157 -0.62 18.27 57.49
N GLU A 158 0.17 19.25 57.08
CA GLU A 158 0.88 19.23 55.79
C GLU A 158 1.88 18.08 55.71
N LEU A 159 2.65 17.83 56.78
CA LEU A 159 3.61 16.73 56.85
C LEU A 159 2.90 15.36 56.79
N LYS A 160 1.76 15.21 57.46
CA LYS A 160 0.90 14.00 57.33
C LYS A 160 0.38 13.83 55.92
N LYS A 161 -0.07 14.90 55.25
CA LYS A 161 -0.52 14.87 53.85
C LYS A 161 0.62 14.47 52.91
N LEU A 162 1.82 15.00 53.10
CA LEU A 162 3.00 14.66 52.29
C LEU A 162 3.47 13.22 52.50
N LYS A 163 3.47 12.70 53.73
CA LYS A 163 3.77 11.28 54.00
C LYS A 163 2.80 10.33 53.30
N LYS A 164 1.49 10.62 53.38
CA LYS A 164 0.48 9.85 52.64
C LYS A 164 0.68 9.89 51.13
N LYS A 165 1.13 11.04 50.59
CA LYS A 165 1.49 11.16 49.17
C LYS A 165 2.76 10.35 48.83
N GLU A 166 3.78 10.37 49.68
CA GLU A 166 5.02 9.60 49.50
C GLU A 166 4.75 8.09 49.46
N GLU A 167 3.89 7.58 50.35
CA GLU A 167 3.48 6.17 50.38
C GLU A 167 2.76 5.76 49.08
N LYS A 168 1.82 6.58 48.60
CA LYS A 168 1.14 6.36 47.32
C LYS A 168 2.09 6.37 46.13
N ILE A 169 3.06 7.30 46.11
CA ILE A 169 4.07 7.38 45.05
C ILE A 169 4.95 6.12 45.07
N LYS A 170 5.35 5.63 46.25
CA LYS A 170 6.11 4.36 46.37
C LYS A 170 5.31 3.16 45.89
N GLU A 171 4.03 3.10 46.23
CA GLU A 171 3.14 2.04 45.77
C GLU A 171 3.03 2.04 44.24
N ILE A 172 2.75 3.19 43.62
CA ILE A 172 2.71 3.32 42.15
C ILE A 172 4.08 2.99 41.55
N ALA A 173 5.17 3.47 42.15
CA ALA A 173 6.52 3.23 41.66
C ALA A 173 6.87 1.73 41.61
N SER A 174 6.40 0.95 42.58
CA SER A 174 6.59 -0.50 42.61
C SER A 174 5.87 -1.24 41.47
N THR A 175 4.86 -0.59 40.86
CA THR A 175 4.09 -1.17 39.73
C THR A 175 4.62 -0.76 38.35
N ILE A 176 5.59 0.15 38.29
CA ILE A 176 6.21 0.58 37.03
C ILE A 176 7.06 -0.58 36.49
N GLN A 177 6.83 -0.91 35.23
CA GLN A 177 7.59 -1.91 34.50
C GLN A 177 8.12 -1.31 33.20
N THR A 178 9.30 -1.76 32.80
CA THR A 178 9.89 -1.48 31.50
C THR A 178 9.87 -2.76 30.69
N ILE A 179 9.02 -2.80 29.66
CA ILE A 179 8.83 -3.98 28.82
C ILE A 179 9.41 -3.72 27.44
N LYS A 180 10.29 -4.63 27.03
CA LYS A 180 10.86 -4.65 25.68
C LYS A 180 10.02 -5.54 24.77
N TYR A 181 9.41 -4.93 23.75
CA TYR A 181 8.64 -5.61 22.72
C TYR A 181 9.58 -6.02 21.59
N ILE A 182 10.00 -7.30 21.62
CA ILE A 182 10.89 -7.90 20.63
C ILE A 182 10.02 -8.54 19.53
N LYS A 183 10.48 -8.47 18.27
CA LYS A 183 9.83 -9.00 17.04
C LYS A 183 8.75 -8.13 16.39
N ILE A 184 8.74 -6.82 16.62
CA ILE A 184 7.93 -5.92 15.78
C ILE A 184 8.63 -5.78 14.42
N GLU A 185 7.91 -6.06 13.33
CA GLU A 185 8.45 -5.91 11.99
C GLU A 185 8.82 -4.44 11.69
N LYS A 186 9.87 -4.22 10.88
CA LYS A 186 10.41 -2.87 10.59
C LYS A 186 9.36 -1.94 9.97
N ASN A 187 8.59 -2.44 9.01
CA ASN A 187 7.46 -1.76 8.38
C ASN A 187 6.43 -1.27 9.43
N ILE A 188 6.09 -2.08 10.43
CA ILE A 188 5.13 -1.68 11.47
C ILE A 188 5.67 -0.52 12.30
N LEU A 189 6.96 -0.60 12.64
CA LEU A 189 7.61 0.42 13.44
C LEU A 189 7.69 1.77 12.70
N TYR A 190 8.17 1.77 11.46
CA TYR A 190 8.39 3.00 10.69
C TYR A 190 7.13 3.55 10.03
N ASP A 191 6.20 2.69 9.59
CA ASP A 191 4.98 3.17 8.94
C ASP A 191 3.96 3.65 9.99
N PHE A 192 3.94 3.08 11.20
CA PHE A 192 2.86 3.35 12.16
C PHE A 192 3.32 3.86 13.52
N ILE A 193 4.27 3.18 14.17
CA ILE A 193 4.54 3.45 15.58
C ILE A 193 5.37 4.72 15.78
N ILE A 194 6.51 4.85 15.09
CA ILE A 194 7.39 6.02 15.20
C ILE A 194 6.65 7.31 14.77
N PRO A 195 5.97 7.36 13.61
CA PRO A 195 5.27 8.57 13.17
C PRO A 195 4.11 8.98 14.09
N LYS A 196 3.57 8.04 14.89
CA LYS A 196 2.42 8.27 15.79
C LYS A 196 2.80 8.12 17.26
N GLN A 197 4.07 8.21 17.60
CA GLN A 197 4.54 8.00 18.97
C GLN A 197 3.83 8.94 19.95
N GLU A 198 3.75 10.23 19.64
CA GLU A 198 3.09 11.23 20.48
C GLU A 198 1.61 10.89 20.69
N LEU A 199 0.88 10.56 19.62
CA LEU A 199 -0.52 10.14 19.69
C LEU A 199 -0.72 8.89 20.55
N ILE A 200 0.18 7.92 20.44
CA ILE A 200 0.15 6.70 21.25
C ILE A 200 0.38 7.04 22.72
N LEU A 201 1.37 7.87 23.04
CA LEU A 201 1.67 8.26 24.42
C LEU A 201 0.50 9.04 25.04
N ASP A 202 -0.09 9.98 24.31
CA ASP A 202 -1.27 10.73 24.73
C ASP A 202 -2.46 9.79 25.04
N TYR A 203 -2.70 8.80 24.18
CA TYR A 203 -3.75 7.82 24.40
C TYR A 203 -3.49 6.97 25.65
N LEU A 204 -2.25 6.52 25.84
CA LEU A 204 -1.85 5.73 27.01
C LEU A 204 -2.00 6.54 28.30
N GLN A 205 -1.65 7.83 28.31
CA GLN A 205 -1.86 8.73 29.45
C GLN A 205 -3.35 8.89 29.80
N ARG A 206 -4.23 8.99 28.79
CA ARG A 206 -5.68 9.10 29.01
C ARG A 206 -6.30 7.82 29.53
N THR A 207 -5.73 6.66 29.19
CA THR A 207 -6.26 5.35 29.59
C THR A 207 -6.20 5.16 31.12
N LYS A 208 -5.17 5.73 31.77
CA LYS A 208 -5.10 5.79 33.24
C LYS A 208 -4.35 7.05 33.67
N GLN A 209 -5.10 8.03 34.19
CA GLN A 209 -4.50 9.23 34.77
C GLN A 209 -3.71 8.86 36.03
N LEU A 210 -2.40 9.04 35.94
CA LEU A 210 -1.50 8.98 37.09
C LEU A 210 -1.48 10.35 37.78
N ASP A 211 -1.10 10.37 39.06
CA ASP A 211 -0.89 11.61 39.80
C ASP A 211 0.08 12.55 39.04
N ASN A 212 -0.11 13.86 39.20
CA ASN A 212 0.66 14.90 38.48
C ASN A 212 2.19 14.72 38.51
N PHE A 213 2.72 14.01 39.51
CA PHE A 213 4.14 13.67 39.63
C PHE A 213 4.69 12.76 38.52
N PHE A 214 3.84 12.00 37.84
CA PHE A 214 4.24 11.04 36.80
C PHE A 214 3.92 11.49 35.37
N ILE A 215 3.17 12.59 35.18
CA ILE A 215 2.66 13.04 33.88
C ILE A 215 3.78 13.21 32.83
N ASP A 216 4.95 13.69 33.24
CA ASP A 216 6.09 13.91 32.34
C ASP A 216 7.09 12.74 32.29
N LYS A 217 6.82 11.66 33.04
CA LYS A 217 7.75 10.54 33.22
C LYS A 217 7.24 9.25 32.60
N ILE A 218 5.92 9.01 32.65
CA ILE A 218 5.29 7.75 32.26
C ILE A 218 3.90 8.04 31.67
N PRO A 219 3.50 7.38 30.56
CA PRO A 219 4.21 6.37 29.77
C PRO A 219 5.35 6.97 28.94
N LYS A 220 6.45 6.21 28.80
CA LYS A 220 7.61 6.58 27.97
C LYS A 220 7.90 5.49 26.97
N MET A 221 8.13 5.86 25.71
CA MET A 221 8.51 4.93 24.65
C MET A 221 9.89 5.28 24.12
N THR A 222 10.76 4.28 24.01
CA THR A 222 12.09 4.42 23.43
C THR A 222 12.32 3.37 22.35
N PHE A 223 13.09 3.74 21.33
CA PHE A 223 13.41 2.87 20.20
C PHE A 223 14.91 2.65 20.18
N LYS A 224 15.31 1.39 20.11
CA LYS A 224 16.72 1.02 19.92
C LYS A 224 16.85 0.23 18.63
N GLU A 225 17.64 0.78 17.71
CA GLU A 225 18.10 0.08 16.52
C GLU A 225 19.32 -0.77 16.90
N SER A 226 19.35 -2.02 16.45
CA SER A 226 20.52 -2.90 16.51
C SER A 226 20.57 -3.68 15.20
N ASP A 227 21.76 -4.03 14.74
CA ASP A 227 22.16 -4.45 13.38
C ASP A 227 21.12 -5.13 12.47
N ASN A 228 20.18 -5.94 13.00
CA ASN A 228 19.04 -6.47 12.26
C ASN A 228 17.69 -6.54 13.01
N THR A 229 17.61 -6.02 14.23
CA THR A 229 16.40 -6.07 15.06
C THR A 229 16.13 -4.72 15.70
N PHE A 230 14.89 -4.25 15.57
CA PHE A 230 14.42 -3.10 16.32
C PHE A 230 13.78 -3.56 17.62
N ALA A 231 14.09 -2.85 18.70
CA ALA A 231 13.43 -3.02 19.98
C ALA A 231 12.65 -1.76 20.33
N LEU A 232 11.35 -1.94 20.55
CA LEU A 232 10.50 -0.95 21.17
C LEU A 232 10.47 -1.24 22.66
N THR A 233 10.81 -0.25 23.48
CA THR A 233 10.71 -0.34 24.93
C THR A 233 9.64 0.63 25.39
N LEU A 234 8.66 0.12 26.16
CA LEU A 234 7.65 0.94 26.82
C LEU A 234 7.88 0.86 28.32
N THR A 235 7.96 2.01 28.98
CA THR A 235 8.00 2.13 30.43
C THR A 235 6.66 2.63 30.92
N GLY A 236 6.00 1.87 31.79
CA GLY A 236 4.78 2.29 32.46
C GLY A 236 4.14 1.25 33.37
N ILE A 237 2.90 1.49 33.77
CA ILE A 237 2.15 0.56 34.61
C ILE A 237 1.43 -0.48 33.76
N GLN A 238 0.93 -1.55 34.40
CA GLN A 238 0.24 -2.65 33.73
C GLN A 238 -0.86 -2.20 32.75
N ALA A 239 -1.68 -1.20 33.14
CA ALA A 239 -2.73 -0.67 32.28
C ALA A 239 -2.19 -0.05 30.97
N HIS A 240 -1.04 0.61 31.01
CA HIS A 240 -0.39 1.15 29.80
C HIS A 240 0.08 0.02 28.89
N HIS A 241 0.62 -1.07 29.46
CA HIS A 241 1.07 -2.22 28.68
C HIS A 241 -0.08 -2.98 28.01
N GLU A 242 -1.22 -3.11 28.69
CA GLU A 242 -2.44 -3.71 28.13
C GLU A 242 -3.01 -2.87 27.00
N ALA A 243 -3.17 -1.56 27.23
CA ALA A 243 -3.61 -0.63 26.19
C ALA A 243 -2.67 -0.61 24.98
N PHE A 244 -1.36 -0.67 25.20
CA PHE A 244 -0.39 -0.74 24.11
C PHE A 244 -0.46 -2.06 23.34
N LYS A 245 -0.72 -3.20 24.01
CA LYS A 245 -0.95 -4.49 23.32
C LYS A 245 -2.16 -4.42 22.39
N ASP A 246 -3.23 -3.75 22.82
CA ASP A 246 -4.42 -3.55 21.98
C ASP A 246 -4.14 -2.67 20.77
N ILE A 247 -3.39 -1.56 20.96
CA ILE A 247 -2.91 -0.72 19.87
C ILE A 247 -2.09 -1.54 18.88
N LEU A 248 -1.14 -2.34 19.37
CA LEU A 248 -0.29 -3.18 18.52
C LEU A 248 -1.12 -4.20 17.72
N LYS A 249 -2.10 -4.85 18.35
CA LYS A 249 -3.01 -5.79 17.69
C LYS A 249 -3.82 -5.11 16.58
N ARG A 250 -4.29 -3.89 16.82
CA ARG A 250 -5.01 -3.06 15.85
C ARG A 250 -4.12 -2.66 14.66
N ILE A 251 -2.90 -2.20 14.93
CA ILE A 251 -1.91 -1.84 13.90
C ILE A 251 -1.54 -3.07 13.06
N LEU A 252 -1.31 -4.23 13.69
CA LEU A 252 -1.05 -5.49 13.00
C LEU A 252 -2.19 -5.87 12.05
N THR A 253 -3.42 -5.74 12.53
CA THR A 253 -4.63 -5.99 11.72
C THR A 253 -4.68 -5.06 10.50
N LEU A 254 -4.42 -3.77 10.71
CA LEU A 254 -4.38 -2.77 9.65
C LEU A 254 -3.27 -3.05 8.62
N SER A 255 -2.08 -3.42 9.07
CA SER A 255 -0.96 -3.82 8.21
C SER A 255 -1.32 -5.04 7.34
N ASN A 256 -1.94 -6.07 7.94
CA ASN A 256 -2.42 -7.24 7.21
C ASN A 256 -3.47 -6.90 6.15
N ILE A 257 -4.37 -5.95 6.45
CA ILE A 257 -5.38 -5.48 5.50
C ILE A 257 -4.73 -4.74 4.34
N LYS A 258 -3.79 -3.83 4.60
CA LYS A 258 -2.97 -3.16 3.58
C LYS A 258 -2.30 -4.18 2.66
N GLN A 259 -1.64 -5.19 3.23
CA GLN A 259 -0.95 -6.23 2.47
C GLN A 259 -1.92 -7.04 1.59
N ARG A 260 -3.05 -7.48 2.14
CA ARG A 260 -4.08 -8.20 1.38
C ARG A 260 -4.65 -7.36 0.23
N ALA A 261 -4.86 -6.07 0.42
CA ALA A 261 -5.32 -5.16 -0.64
C ALA A 261 -4.27 -5.05 -1.77
N VAL A 262 -2.99 -4.89 -1.42
CA VAL A 262 -1.87 -4.87 -2.38
C VAL A 262 -1.77 -6.16 -3.18
N GLU A 263 -1.88 -7.31 -2.53
CA GLU A 263 -1.87 -8.63 -3.18
C GLU A 263 -3.09 -8.85 -4.06
N PHE A 264 -4.27 -8.40 -3.63
CA PHE A 264 -5.49 -8.46 -4.41
C PHE A 264 -5.35 -7.68 -5.71
N TYR A 265 -4.92 -6.43 -5.65
CA TYR A 265 -4.72 -5.61 -6.85
C TYR A 265 -3.62 -6.17 -7.76
N GLN A 266 -2.54 -6.69 -7.19
CA GLN A 266 -1.49 -7.35 -7.98
C GLN A 266 -2.04 -8.58 -8.74
N ARG A 267 -2.88 -9.40 -8.10
CA ARG A 267 -3.56 -10.53 -8.76
C ARG A 267 -4.49 -10.04 -9.87
N HIS A 268 -5.22 -8.96 -9.66
CA HIS A 268 -6.08 -8.35 -10.67
C HIS A 268 -5.28 -7.91 -11.90
N LEU A 269 -4.18 -7.19 -11.72
CA LEU A 269 -3.29 -6.78 -12.82
C LEU A 269 -2.68 -7.97 -13.56
N ARG A 270 -2.27 -9.03 -12.83
CA ARG A 270 -1.77 -10.27 -13.44
C ARG A 270 -2.85 -10.94 -14.30
N ARG A 271 -4.09 -11.03 -13.82
CA ARG A 271 -5.20 -11.62 -14.59
C ARG A 271 -5.43 -10.88 -15.91
N ILE A 272 -5.46 -9.54 -15.88
CA ILE A 272 -5.59 -8.72 -17.09
C ILE A 272 -4.41 -8.98 -18.03
N THR A 273 -3.18 -8.91 -17.52
CA THR A 273 -1.96 -9.10 -18.31
C THR A 273 -1.93 -10.48 -18.97
N THR A 274 -2.23 -11.54 -18.22
CA THR A 274 -2.29 -12.92 -18.72
C THR A 274 -3.40 -13.09 -19.75
N SER A 275 -4.58 -12.51 -19.52
CA SER A 275 -5.70 -12.56 -20.46
C SER A 275 -5.34 -11.93 -21.81
N ILE A 276 -4.74 -10.73 -21.80
CA ILE A 276 -4.29 -10.05 -23.02
C ILE A 276 -3.19 -10.88 -23.68
N ASN A 277 -2.20 -11.36 -22.92
CA ASN A 277 -1.12 -12.18 -23.46
C ASN A 277 -1.65 -13.44 -24.15
N LYS A 278 -2.58 -14.16 -23.52
CA LYS A 278 -3.27 -15.32 -24.11
C LYS A 278 -3.98 -14.93 -25.41
N THR A 279 -4.68 -13.80 -25.42
CA THR A 279 -5.32 -13.25 -26.62
C THR A 279 -4.31 -13.01 -27.74
N LEU A 280 -3.15 -12.42 -27.43
CA LEU A 280 -2.10 -12.16 -28.42
C LEU A 280 -1.51 -13.45 -29.02
N PHE A 281 -1.37 -14.51 -28.21
CA PHE A 281 -0.90 -15.82 -28.68
C PHE A 281 -1.91 -16.56 -29.57
N GLN A 282 -3.21 -16.33 -29.36
CA GLN A 282 -4.28 -16.97 -30.14
C GLN A 282 -4.54 -16.32 -31.50
N VAL A 283 -3.94 -15.16 -31.78
CA VAL A 283 -4.15 -14.44 -33.05
C VAL A 283 -3.51 -15.19 -34.21
N GLN A 284 -4.31 -15.39 -35.26
CA GLN A 284 -3.87 -15.94 -36.55
C GLN A 284 -4.15 -14.94 -37.68
N PRO A 285 -3.27 -14.81 -38.69
CA PRO A 285 -2.04 -15.58 -38.87
C PRO A 285 -0.89 -15.11 -37.96
N ASN A 286 -0.16 -16.07 -37.37
CA ASN A 286 0.99 -15.79 -36.50
C ASN A 286 2.26 -15.44 -37.30
N THR A 287 2.23 -14.30 -37.99
CA THR A 287 3.34 -13.82 -38.83
C THR A 287 4.55 -13.33 -38.01
N LYS A 288 5.74 -13.27 -38.62
CA LYS A 288 6.93 -12.67 -37.97
C LYS A 288 6.67 -11.23 -37.51
N TYR A 289 5.95 -10.44 -38.32
CA TYR A 289 5.61 -9.06 -37.99
C TYR A 289 4.65 -8.98 -36.79
N TRP A 290 3.67 -9.88 -36.74
CA TRP A 290 2.79 -10.01 -35.59
C TRP A 290 3.56 -10.34 -34.30
N LYS A 291 4.45 -11.34 -34.32
CA LYS A 291 5.29 -11.70 -33.16
C LYS A 291 6.12 -10.52 -32.63
N GLN A 292 6.62 -9.69 -33.54
CA GLN A 292 7.42 -8.53 -33.17
C GLN A 292 6.56 -7.40 -32.58
N TYR A 293 5.41 -7.11 -33.19
CA TYR A 293 4.44 -6.15 -32.66
C TYR A 293 3.90 -6.59 -31.29
N SER A 294 3.53 -7.86 -31.13
CA SER A 294 3.02 -8.40 -29.87
C SER A 294 4.07 -8.34 -28.76
N LYS A 295 5.35 -8.53 -29.08
CA LYS A 295 6.46 -8.31 -28.13
C LYS A 295 6.52 -6.86 -27.63
N PHE A 296 6.36 -5.88 -28.52
CA PHE A 296 6.31 -4.47 -28.11
C PHE A 296 5.10 -4.15 -27.23
N LEU A 297 3.92 -4.63 -27.63
CA LEU A 297 2.68 -4.43 -26.88
C LEU A 297 2.75 -5.06 -25.49
N TYR A 298 3.27 -6.30 -25.39
CA TYR A 298 3.46 -6.99 -24.12
C TYR A 298 4.47 -6.28 -23.21
N GLY A 299 5.55 -5.74 -23.79
CA GLY A 299 6.51 -4.92 -23.06
C GLY A 299 5.85 -3.67 -22.45
N LEU A 300 5.07 -2.94 -23.25
CA LEU A 300 4.31 -1.77 -22.78
C LEU A 300 3.32 -2.14 -21.67
N LEU A 301 2.59 -3.24 -21.84
CA LEU A 301 1.62 -3.73 -20.86
C LEU A 301 2.27 -4.06 -19.51
N LYS A 302 3.46 -4.67 -19.51
CA LYS A 302 4.23 -4.92 -18.29
C LYS A 302 4.66 -3.63 -17.60
N THR A 303 5.16 -2.67 -18.36
CA THR A 303 5.57 -1.36 -17.81
C THR A 303 4.38 -0.63 -17.20
N GLU A 304 3.26 -0.55 -17.91
CA GLU A 304 2.07 0.13 -17.43
C GLU A 304 1.48 -0.57 -16.20
N SER A 305 1.43 -1.91 -16.21
CA SER A 305 1.02 -2.70 -15.04
C SER A 305 1.90 -2.42 -13.81
N ALA A 306 3.21 -2.26 -13.99
CA ALA A 306 4.12 -1.93 -12.89
C ALA A 306 3.87 -0.51 -12.35
N GLN A 307 3.59 0.46 -13.23
CA GLN A 307 3.23 1.83 -12.82
C GLN A 307 1.92 1.89 -12.05
N HIS A 308 0.89 1.19 -12.53
CA HIS A 308 -0.39 1.06 -11.83
C HIS A 308 -0.22 0.44 -10.43
N TRP A 309 0.61 -0.61 -10.32
CA TRP A 309 0.89 -1.24 -9.03
C TRP A 309 1.62 -0.30 -8.06
N ALA A 310 2.59 0.48 -8.54
CA ALA A 310 3.29 1.48 -7.73
C ALA A 310 2.31 2.56 -7.23
N LYS A 311 1.51 3.15 -8.13
CA LYS A 311 0.48 4.14 -7.77
C LYS A 311 -0.51 3.60 -6.73
N PHE A 312 -0.95 2.35 -6.89
CA PHE A 312 -1.85 1.72 -5.94
C PHE A 312 -1.23 1.57 -4.54
N LYS A 313 0.04 1.15 -4.48
CA LYS A 313 0.76 1.03 -3.21
C LYS A 313 0.85 2.37 -2.48
N ASP A 314 1.08 3.45 -3.21
CA ASP A 314 1.13 4.80 -2.64
C ASP A 314 -0.24 5.21 -2.08
N VAL A 315 -1.31 5.02 -2.86
CA VAL A 315 -2.69 5.36 -2.46
C VAL A 315 -3.12 4.57 -1.22
N ILE A 316 -2.94 3.24 -1.22
CA ILE A 316 -3.28 2.42 -0.06
C ILE A 316 -2.36 2.70 1.13
N GLY A 317 -1.08 3.03 0.88
CA GLY A 317 -0.15 3.46 1.92
C GLY A 317 -0.67 4.69 2.65
N LEU A 318 -1.04 5.74 1.91
CA LEU A 318 -1.63 6.97 2.46
C LEU A 318 -2.95 6.67 3.21
N LYS A 319 -3.86 5.91 2.60
CA LYS A 319 -5.14 5.59 3.24
C LYS A 319 -4.97 4.80 4.53
N THR A 320 -3.97 3.94 4.57
CA THR A 320 -3.60 3.16 5.75
C THR A 320 -3.07 4.06 6.87
N LEU A 321 -2.26 5.07 6.55
CA LEU A 321 -1.80 6.07 7.52
C LEU A 321 -2.95 6.89 8.09
N GLU A 322 -3.91 7.33 7.27
CA GLU A 322 -5.12 8.02 7.74
C GLU A 322 -5.92 7.15 8.72
N CYS A 323 -6.09 5.87 8.40
CA CYS A 323 -6.80 4.94 9.28
C CYS A 323 -6.03 4.69 10.59
N SER A 324 -4.70 4.74 10.57
CA SER A 324 -3.87 4.39 11.74
C SER A 324 -4.18 5.24 12.97
N GLU A 325 -4.46 6.53 12.80
CA GLU A 325 -4.78 7.44 13.91
C GLU A 325 -6.08 7.05 14.60
N LEU A 326 -7.13 6.82 13.81
CA LEU A 326 -8.44 6.39 14.31
C LEU A 326 -8.33 5.03 15.03
N PHE A 327 -7.48 4.14 14.54
CA PHE A 327 -7.24 2.82 15.12
C PHE A 327 -6.48 2.87 16.45
N ILE A 328 -5.48 3.75 16.55
CA ILE A 328 -4.76 4.01 17.80
C ILE A 328 -5.74 4.53 18.86
N LEU A 329 -6.64 5.44 18.49
CA LEU A 329 -7.63 6.04 19.38
C LEU A 329 -8.82 5.12 19.70
N GLY A 330 -8.93 3.96 19.05
CA GLY A 330 -9.98 2.98 19.31
C GLY A 330 -11.33 3.27 18.69
N ASP A 331 -11.35 4.03 17.59
CA ASP A 331 -12.55 4.14 16.77
C ASP A 331 -12.93 2.74 16.20
N SER A 332 -14.24 2.46 16.21
CA SER A 332 -14.84 1.16 15.86
C SER A 332 -15.08 0.99 14.36
N ARG A 333 -14.77 2.00 13.54
CA ARG A 333 -14.89 1.91 12.08
C ARG A 333 -14.02 0.78 11.55
N SER A 334 -14.63 -0.17 10.85
CA SER A 334 -13.89 -1.31 10.29
C SER A 334 -12.83 -0.84 9.28
N PRO A 335 -11.53 -1.07 9.53
CA PRO A 335 -10.46 -0.58 8.65
C PRO A 335 -10.55 -1.24 7.28
N TRP A 336 -11.05 -2.47 7.27
CA TRP A 336 -11.34 -3.25 6.08
C TRP A 336 -12.30 -2.52 5.15
N VAL A 337 -13.34 -1.88 5.68
CA VAL A 337 -14.35 -1.19 4.87
C VAL A 337 -13.73 0.02 4.17
N GLU A 338 -12.94 0.81 4.89
CA GLU A 338 -12.29 2.00 4.34
C GLU A 338 -11.23 1.64 3.29
N ILE A 339 -10.38 0.65 3.57
CA ILE A 339 -9.36 0.18 2.62
C ILE A 339 -10.01 -0.48 1.40
N ARG A 340 -11.11 -1.23 1.58
CA ARG A 340 -11.86 -1.82 0.48
C ARG A 340 -12.49 -0.75 -0.42
N LYS A 341 -13.16 0.26 0.16
CA LYS A 341 -13.71 1.39 -0.60
C LYS A 341 -12.64 2.11 -1.41
N ALA A 342 -11.47 2.37 -0.80
CA ALA A 342 -10.34 2.99 -1.50
C ALA A 342 -9.83 2.10 -2.64
N THR A 343 -9.77 0.77 -2.41
CA THR A 343 -9.38 -0.20 -3.44
C THR A 343 -10.35 -0.20 -4.61
N ASP A 344 -11.65 -0.30 -4.34
CA ASP A 344 -12.70 -0.35 -5.36
C ASP A 344 -12.74 0.96 -6.16
N SER A 345 -12.62 2.11 -5.48
CA SER A 345 -12.56 3.43 -6.12
C SER A 345 -11.34 3.56 -7.03
N PHE A 346 -10.15 3.15 -6.55
CA PHE A 346 -8.94 3.17 -7.36
C PHE A 346 -9.07 2.28 -8.60
N MET A 347 -9.64 1.07 -8.46
CA MET A 347 -9.83 0.14 -9.57
C MET A 347 -10.82 0.67 -10.60
N ALA A 348 -11.87 1.38 -10.18
CA ALA A 348 -12.82 2.00 -11.09
C ALA A 348 -12.19 3.16 -11.87
N GLU A 349 -11.39 4.01 -11.20
CA GLU A 349 -10.76 5.19 -11.80
C GLU A 349 -9.54 4.86 -12.67
N ASN A 350 -8.76 3.83 -12.28
CA ASN A 350 -7.46 3.50 -12.87
C ASN A 350 -7.47 2.12 -13.54
N SER A 351 -8.45 1.88 -14.41
CA SER A 351 -8.54 0.63 -15.18
C SER A 351 -7.41 0.53 -16.22
N LEU A 352 -6.55 -0.49 -16.07
CA LEU A 352 -5.47 -0.79 -17.02
C LEU A 352 -6.01 -1.06 -18.44
N ILE A 353 -7.24 -1.60 -18.53
CA ILE A 353 -7.87 -1.95 -19.81
C ILE A 353 -8.08 -0.71 -20.68
N ASN A 354 -8.37 0.44 -20.06
CA ASN A 354 -8.60 1.69 -20.79
C ASN A 354 -7.33 2.17 -21.53
N GLY A 355 -6.14 1.79 -21.05
CA GLY A 355 -4.86 2.14 -21.67
C GLY A 355 -4.46 1.27 -22.88
N ILE A 356 -5.17 0.17 -23.17
CA ILE A 356 -4.74 -0.80 -24.20
C ILE A 356 -4.70 -0.19 -25.60
N GLU A 357 -5.65 0.69 -25.93
CA GLU A 357 -5.65 1.36 -27.24
C GLU A 357 -4.44 2.26 -27.44
N GLN A 358 -4.07 3.00 -26.40
CA GLN A 358 -2.85 3.82 -26.43
C GLN A 358 -1.61 2.93 -26.57
N MET A 359 -1.54 1.82 -25.85
CA MET A 359 -0.42 0.87 -25.95
C MET A 359 -0.32 0.23 -27.34
N LYS A 360 -1.45 -0.05 -28.01
CA LYS A 360 -1.46 -0.56 -29.39
C LYS A 360 -0.86 0.44 -30.38
N ARG A 361 -1.22 1.72 -30.26
CA ARG A 361 -0.66 2.81 -31.07
C ARG A 361 0.84 2.92 -30.86
N GLN A 362 1.29 2.96 -29.60
CA GLN A 362 2.70 3.01 -29.24
C GLN A 362 3.47 1.77 -29.73
N ALA A 363 2.86 0.58 -29.67
CA ALA A 363 3.46 -0.64 -30.20
C ALA A 363 3.63 -0.58 -31.73
N LEU A 364 2.67 0.02 -32.44
CA LEU A 364 2.76 0.22 -33.89
C LEU A 364 3.88 1.22 -34.22
N ASP A 365 4.00 2.30 -33.46
CA ASP A 365 5.09 3.27 -33.64
C ASP A 365 6.46 2.63 -33.44
N LYS A 366 6.65 1.87 -32.36
CA LYS A 366 7.88 1.10 -32.11
C LYS A 366 8.17 0.08 -33.21
N PHE A 367 7.12 -0.57 -33.73
CA PHE A 367 7.24 -1.50 -34.84
C PHE A 367 7.71 -0.80 -36.13
N ILE A 368 7.13 0.36 -36.45
CA ILE A 368 7.51 1.18 -37.61
C ILE A 368 8.95 1.65 -37.46
N GLU A 369 9.33 2.21 -36.32
CA GLU A 369 10.67 2.73 -36.06
C GLU A 369 11.76 1.64 -36.25
N LEU A 370 11.48 0.42 -35.78
CA LEU A 370 12.43 -0.68 -35.91
C LEU A 370 12.53 -1.24 -37.34
N ASN A 371 11.42 -1.36 -38.06
CA ASN A 371 11.38 -2.08 -39.33
C ASN A 371 11.42 -1.18 -40.58
N ILE A 372 11.06 0.10 -40.46
CA ILE A 372 10.93 1.04 -41.57
C ILE A 372 11.91 2.18 -41.36
N SER A 373 12.98 2.20 -42.15
CA SER A 373 13.99 3.26 -42.06
C SER A 373 14.44 3.70 -43.44
N VAL A 374 13.96 4.87 -43.87
CA VAL A 374 14.33 5.48 -45.17
C VAL A 374 15.82 5.83 -45.23
N GLN A 375 16.43 6.19 -44.10
CA GLN A 375 17.83 6.61 -44.02
C GLN A 375 18.83 5.44 -44.06
N ARG A 376 18.41 4.24 -43.65
CA ARG A 376 19.28 3.07 -43.53
C ARG A 376 19.30 2.16 -44.77
N ILE A 377 18.52 2.48 -45.81
CA ILE A 377 18.44 1.62 -47.00
C ILE A 377 19.66 1.84 -47.89
N LYS A 378 20.50 0.81 -48.02
CA LYS A 378 21.55 0.74 -49.03
C LYS A 378 20.94 0.31 -50.37
N ILE A 379 20.40 1.28 -51.11
CA ILE A 379 19.87 1.06 -52.47
C ILE A 379 20.81 1.70 -53.49
N SER A 380 20.93 1.06 -54.65
CA SER A 380 21.75 1.53 -55.77
C SER A 380 21.36 2.93 -56.25
N ILE A 381 20.06 3.27 -56.15
CA ILE A 381 19.50 4.57 -56.51
C ILE A 381 18.85 5.17 -55.26
N LYS A 382 19.10 6.45 -54.96
CA LYS A 382 18.44 7.12 -53.83
C LYS A 382 16.95 7.33 -54.12
N PRO A 383 16.03 7.03 -53.18
CA PRO A 383 14.61 7.29 -53.38
C PRO A 383 14.32 8.77 -53.64
N THR A 384 13.37 9.07 -54.52
CA THR A 384 12.92 10.45 -54.72
C THR A 384 12.15 10.96 -53.51
N LYS A 385 12.17 12.29 -53.29
CA LYS A 385 11.37 12.94 -52.24
C LYS A 385 9.87 12.64 -52.38
N ALA A 386 9.38 12.53 -53.61
CA ALA A 386 8.00 12.14 -53.89
C ALA A 386 7.68 10.73 -53.36
N SER A 387 8.52 9.73 -53.67
CA SER A 387 8.32 8.36 -53.17
C SER A 387 8.40 8.27 -51.65
N ILE A 388 9.31 9.02 -51.02
CA ILE A 388 9.41 9.10 -49.55
C ILE A 388 8.12 9.69 -48.95
N ASN A 389 7.60 10.76 -49.54
CA ASN A 389 6.35 11.38 -49.10
C ASN A 389 5.16 10.42 -49.23
N THR A 390 5.08 9.66 -50.33
CA THR A 390 4.04 8.64 -50.52
C THR A 390 4.14 7.53 -49.46
N LEU A 391 5.35 7.06 -49.12
CA LEU A 391 5.54 6.09 -48.03
C LEU A 391 5.08 6.67 -46.68
N LYS A 392 5.48 7.89 -46.35
CA LYS A 392 5.06 8.55 -45.11
C LYS A 392 3.54 8.70 -45.03
N HIS A 393 2.90 9.12 -46.11
CA HIS A 393 1.45 9.25 -46.17
C HIS A 393 0.74 7.90 -45.95
N PHE A 394 1.30 6.83 -46.52
CA PHE A 394 0.79 5.48 -46.31
C PHE A 394 0.94 5.01 -44.86
N ILE A 395 2.07 5.29 -44.21
CA ILE A 395 2.28 4.98 -42.78
C ILE A 395 1.23 5.70 -41.93
N GLU A 396 1.03 7.00 -42.15
CA GLU A 396 0.02 7.79 -41.42
C GLU A 396 -1.40 7.24 -41.65
N LYS A 397 -1.71 6.79 -42.86
CA LYS A 397 -2.98 6.12 -43.16
C LYS A 397 -3.15 4.82 -42.36
N ILE A 398 -2.10 4.01 -42.24
CA ILE A 398 -2.13 2.78 -41.44
C ILE A 398 -2.33 3.08 -39.96
N LYS A 399 -1.69 4.14 -39.44
CA LYS A 399 -1.91 4.60 -38.06
C LYS A 399 -3.37 4.97 -37.83
N ARG A 400 -3.94 5.85 -38.66
CA ARG A 400 -5.37 6.24 -38.55
C ARG A 400 -6.31 5.04 -38.62
N ILE A 401 -6.04 4.07 -39.51
CA ILE A 401 -6.84 2.84 -39.58
C ILE A 401 -6.82 2.10 -38.24
N LEU A 402 -5.67 1.95 -37.58
CA LEU A 402 -5.59 1.30 -36.28
C LEU A 402 -6.35 2.09 -35.19
N GLU A 403 -6.40 3.42 -35.32
CA GLU A 403 -6.98 4.32 -34.31
C GLU A 403 -8.49 4.50 -34.42
N GLU A 404 -9.01 4.59 -35.64
CA GLU A 404 -10.36 5.07 -35.93
C GLU A 404 -11.31 3.95 -36.37
N ASP A 405 -10.81 2.87 -36.97
CA ASP A 405 -11.66 1.80 -37.50
C ASP A 405 -12.08 0.84 -36.38
N HIS A 406 -13.40 0.74 -36.15
CA HIS A 406 -14.02 -0.06 -35.09
C HIS A 406 -13.56 -1.51 -35.02
N LYS A 407 -13.16 -2.13 -36.15
CA LYS A 407 -12.68 -3.51 -36.11
C LYS A 407 -11.35 -3.66 -35.38
N TYR A 408 -10.56 -2.60 -35.29
CA TYR A 408 -9.32 -2.60 -34.52
C TYR A 408 -9.51 -2.10 -33.09
N ILE A 409 -10.54 -1.33 -32.78
CA ILE A 409 -10.76 -0.74 -31.45
C ILE A 409 -11.24 -1.82 -30.45
N GLY A 410 -10.52 -2.00 -29.36
CA GLY A 410 -10.80 -2.96 -28.31
C GLY A 410 -9.62 -3.89 -28.02
N HIS A 411 -9.81 -4.73 -27.01
CA HIS A 411 -8.80 -5.65 -26.48
C HIS A 411 -9.20 -7.13 -26.60
N GLU A 412 -10.28 -7.43 -27.33
CA GLU A 412 -10.71 -8.81 -27.55
C GLU A 412 -9.96 -9.44 -28.74
N LEU A 413 -10.04 -10.78 -28.83
CA LEU A 413 -9.43 -11.54 -29.92
C LEU A 413 -9.85 -11.03 -31.31
N LYS A 414 -11.13 -10.67 -31.49
CA LYS A 414 -11.66 -10.14 -32.75
C LYS A 414 -10.93 -8.86 -33.19
N ASN A 415 -10.55 -8.02 -32.24
CA ASN A 415 -9.87 -6.76 -32.51
C ASN A 415 -8.42 -6.97 -32.93
N PHE A 416 -7.74 -7.93 -32.28
CA PHE A 416 -6.36 -8.25 -32.61
C PHE A 416 -6.20 -9.09 -33.88
N ARG A 417 -7.19 -9.92 -34.25
CA ARG A 417 -7.16 -10.79 -35.44
C ARG A 417 -6.87 -10.06 -36.75
N HIS A 418 -7.25 -8.79 -36.87
CA HIS A 418 -7.04 -8.02 -38.10
C HIS A 418 -5.67 -7.32 -38.16
N VAL A 419 -4.97 -7.19 -37.04
CA VAL A 419 -3.70 -6.44 -36.94
C VAL A 419 -2.57 -7.10 -37.75
N PRO A 420 -2.39 -8.44 -37.76
CA PRO A 420 -1.36 -9.07 -38.59
C PRO A 420 -1.43 -8.68 -40.07
N HIS A 421 -2.64 -8.61 -40.63
CA HIS A 421 -2.81 -8.24 -42.03
C HIS A 421 -2.46 -6.77 -42.29
N LEU A 422 -2.79 -5.88 -41.35
CA LEU A 422 -2.41 -4.47 -41.40
C LEU A 422 -0.88 -4.31 -41.40
N LEU A 423 -0.18 -5.04 -40.52
CA LEU A 423 1.29 -5.06 -40.45
C LEU A 423 1.91 -5.64 -41.73
N GLN A 424 1.35 -6.73 -42.26
CA GLN A 424 1.81 -7.31 -43.52
C GLN A 424 1.66 -6.33 -44.69
N ARG A 425 0.51 -5.66 -44.79
CA ARG A 425 0.27 -4.64 -45.82
C ARG A 425 1.28 -3.49 -45.72
N LEU A 426 1.58 -3.04 -44.49
CA LEU A 426 2.60 -2.05 -44.22
C LEU A 426 3.99 -2.50 -44.71
N MET A 427 4.38 -3.73 -44.38
CA MET A 427 5.68 -4.27 -44.77
C MET A 427 5.78 -4.54 -46.26
N VAL A 428 4.73 -5.04 -46.92
CA VAL A 428 4.71 -5.20 -48.39
C VAL A 428 4.88 -3.85 -49.09
N TYR A 429 4.18 -2.81 -48.63
CA TYR A 429 4.30 -1.47 -49.19
C TYR A 429 5.71 -0.91 -49.02
N TYR A 430 6.32 -1.11 -47.84
CA TYR A 430 7.70 -0.74 -47.58
C TYR A 430 8.68 -1.54 -48.44
N CYS A 431 8.46 -2.85 -48.64
CA CYS A 431 9.27 -3.65 -49.55
C CYS A 431 9.20 -3.09 -50.98
N CYS A 432 8.02 -2.79 -51.52
CA CYS A 432 7.87 -2.14 -52.83
C CYS A 432 8.66 -0.83 -52.92
N PHE A 433 8.65 -0.02 -51.85
CA PHE A 433 9.46 1.20 -51.77
C PHE A 433 10.97 0.89 -51.83
N THR A 434 11.45 -0.13 -51.10
CA THR A 434 12.88 -0.52 -51.08
C THR A 434 13.40 -1.00 -52.42
N ILE A 435 12.59 -1.72 -53.20
CA ILE A 435 12.96 -2.20 -54.55
C ILE A 435 12.54 -1.24 -55.67
N GLN A 436 12.06 -0.05 -55.31
CA GLN A 436 11.64 1.02 -56.22
C GLN A 436 10.55 0.64 -57.21
N LEU A 437 9.68 -0.30 -56.84
CA LEU A 437 8.47 -0.54 -57.63
C LEU A 437 7.53 0.66 -57.54
N PRO A 438 6.75 0.93 -58.59
CA PRO A 438 5.69 1.92 -58.55
C PRO A 438 4.75 1.63 -57.37
N LEU A 439 4.76 2.52 -56.38
CA LEU A 439 3.86 2.42 -55.24
C LEU A 439 2.42 2.54 -55.73
N TYR A 440 1.50 1.76 -55.17
CA TYR A 440 0.12 1.62 -55.66
C TYR A 440 -0.60 2.97 -55.87
N GLU A 441 -0.36 3.97 -55.02
CA GLU A 441 -0.91 5.32 -55.16
C GLU A 441 -0.27 6.12 -56.31
N SER A 442 1.01 5.88 -56.58
CA SER A 442 1.69 6.39 -57.78
C SER A 442 1.23 5.67 -59.04
N SER A 443 0.93 4.37 -58.96
CA SER A 443 0.42 3.55 -60.06
C SER A 443 -1.00 3.94 -60.45
N ILE A 444 -1.89 4.23 -59.49
CA ILE A 444 -3.23 4.77 -59.78
C ILE A 444 -3.13 6.14 -60.43
N LYS A 445 -2.25 7.03 -59.95
CA LYS A 445 -1.99 8.32 -60.61
C LYS A 445 -1.43 8.14 -62.02
N LEU A 446 -0.57 7.14 -62.24
CA LEU A 446 -0.02 6.81 -63.55
C LEU A 446 -1.12 6.26 -64.48
N LEU A 447 -1.95 5.32 -64.01
CA LEU A 447 -3.07 4.76 -64.77
C LEU A 447 -4.09 5.84 -65.11
N LYS A 448 -4.40 6.74 -64.17
CA LYS A 448 -5.28 7.88 -64.40
C LYS A 448 -4.67 8.83 -65.44
N LYS A 449 -3.37 9.12 -65.36
CA LYS A 449 -2.66 9.90 -66.38
C LYS A 449 -2.63 9.21 -67.75
N ILE A 450 -2.45 7.89 -67.80
CA ILE A 450 -2.52 7.13 -69.05
C ILE A 450 -3.94 7.27 -69.61
N GLN A 451 -4.98 7.00 -68.81
CA GLN A 451 -6.37 7.11 -69.22
C GLN A 451 -6.74 8.52 -69.70
N GLU A 452 -6.27 9.57 -69.03
CA GLU A 452 -6.47 10.97 -69.42
C GLU A 452 -5.70 11.37 -70.69
N ASN A 453 -4.60 10.68 -71.03
CA ASN A 453 -3.76 10.96 -72.19
C ASN A 453 -3.83 9.87 -73.29
N THR A 454 -4.72 8.89 -73.17
CA THR A 454 -4.91 7.87 -74.20
C THR A 454 -5.84 8.45 -75.26
N VAL A 455 -5.28 8.87 -76.39
CA VAL A 455 -6.07 9.25 -77.58
C VAL A 455 -6.73 7.98 -78.13
N ILE A 456 -8.06 7.93 -78.07
CA ILE A 456 -8.84 6.87 -78.70
C ILE A 456 -8.83 7.13 -80.21
N THR A 457 -7.96 6.44 -80.94
CA THR A 457 -8.04 6.42 -82.40
C THR A 457 -9.22 5.53 -82.79
N ILE A 458 -10.37 6.13 -83.06
CA ILE A 458 -11.51 5.43 -83.67
C ILE A 458 -11.15 5.19 -85.14
N SER A 459 -10.76 3.97 -85.51
CA SER A 459 -10.65 3.56 -86.90
C SER A 459 -12.05 3.28 -87.46
N THR A 460 -12.66 4.27 -88.12
CA THR A 460 -13.82 4.02 -88.97
C THR A 460 -13.36 3.27 -90.22
N SER A 461 -13.54 1.96 -90.21
CA SER A 461 -13.50 1.12 -91.41
C SER A 461 -14.72 1.46 -92.28
N THR A 462 -14.55 2.31 -93.29
CA THR A 462 -15.48 2.36 -94.42
C THR A 462 -14.99 1.37 -95.47
N GLY A 463 -15.33 0.11 -95.23
CA GLY A 463 -15.25 -0.94 -96.23
C GLY A 463 -16.10 -0.59 -97.44
N SER A 464 -15.44 -0.60 -98.61
CA SER A 464 -16.07 -0.70 -99.92
C SER A 464 -16.97 -1.94 -99.98
N GLY A 465 -18.27 -1.73 -100.10
CA GLY A 465 -19.27 -2.79 -100.25
C GLY A 465 -20.24 -2.42 -101.36
N LYS A 466 -20.12 -3.15 -102.48
CA LYS A 466 -21.05 -3.11 -103.61
C LYS A 466 -22.47 -3.50 -103.18
N GLU A 467 -23.41 -2.80 -103.82
CA GLU A 467 -24.85 -3.01 -103.99
C GLU A 467 -25.49 -4.30 -103.44
N ILE A 468 -26.49 -4.12 -102.58
CA ILE A 468 -27.68 -4.97 -102.56
C ILE A 468 -28.90 -4.04 -102.65
N THR A 469 -29.53 -4.04 -103.82
CA THR A 469 -30.87 -3.54 -104.05
C THR A 469 -31.91 -4.42 -103.37
N THR A 470 -32.76 -3.85 -102.53
CA THR A 470 -34.22 -4.11 -102.57
C THR A 470 -34.97 -3.05 -101.77
N LYS A 471 -35.82 -2.30 -102.46
CA LYS A 471 -36.85 -1.42 -101.90
C LYS A 471 -37.97 -2.27 -101.30
N VAL A 472 -38.56 -1.84 -100.19
CA VAL A 472 -40.02 -1.85 -100.00
C VAL A 472 -40.43 -0.60 -99.20
N HIS A 473 -41.23 0.22 -99.87
CA HIS A 473 -42.03 1.40 -99.50
C HIS A 473 -41.53 2.44 -98.49
#